data_AF-A0A1M7FQS5-F1
#
_entry.id   AF-A0A1M7FQS5-F1
#
_cell.length_a   1.000
_cell.length_b   1.000
_cell.length_c   1.000
_cell.angle_alpha   90.00
_cell.angle_beta   90.00
_cell.angle_gamma   90.00
#
_symmetry.space_group_name_H-M   'P 1'
#
loop_
_entity.id
_entity.type
_entity.pdbx_description
1 polymer ?
#
loop_
_entity_poly.entity_id
_entity_poly.type
_entity_poly.pdbx_seq_one_letter_code
_entity_poly.pdbx_strand_id
1 'polypeptide(L)' 'MKLFGKNHIIISVITFVILFLMNYIGNDLPDKTERALMTAFAGVIGLSLGLFILNKGKNDKNPPQNFD' A
#
# COMPACT_ATOMS: atom_id res chain seq x y z
N MET A 1 1.61 -14.84 -0.79
CA MET A 1 1.49 -14.20 -2.12
C MET A 1 2.87 -13.72 -2.53
N LYS A 2 3.32 -13.87 -3.78
CA LYS A 2 4.55 -13.19 -4.22
C LYS A 2 4.32 -11.69 -4.03
N LEU A 3 5.13 -11.06 -3.19
CA LEU A 3 4.98 -9.64 -2.83
C LEU A 3 5.06 -8.72 -4.05
N PHE A 4 5.76 -9.17 -5.09
CA PHE A 4 5.87 -8.53 -6.40
C PHE A 4 5.08 -9.29 -7.49
N GLY A 5 4.09 -10.09 -7.11
CA GLY A 5 3.23 -10.79 -8.05
C GLY A 5 2.26 -9.82 -8.74
N LYS A 6 1.74 -10.23 -9.90
CA LYS A 6 0.76 -9.47 -10.71
C LYS A 6 -0.39 -8.89 -9.85
N ASN A 7 -0.83 -9.65 -8.85
CA ASN A 7 -1.92 -9.24 -7.95
C ASN A 7 -1.57 -8.04 -7.06
N HIS A 8 -0.34 -7.93 -6.56
CA HIS A 8 0.08 -6.78 -5.75
C HIS A 8 0.08 -5.51 -6.59
N ILE A 9 0.64 -5.58 -7.80
CA ILE A 9 0.67 -4.45 -8.73
C ILE A 9 -0.75 -4.00 -9.09
N ILE A 10 -1.67 -4.94 -9.37
CA ILE A 10 -3.07 -4.60 -9.67
C ILE A 10 -3.73 -3.88 -8.48
N ILE A 11 -3.57 -4.40 -7.26
CA ILE A 11 -4.14 -3.79 -6.06
C ILE A 11 -3.53 -2.39 -5.84
N SER A 12 -2.21 -2.25 -5.95
CA SER A 12 -1.52 -0.96 -5.81
C SER A 12 -2.01 0.08 -6.82
N VAL A 13 -2.20 -0.29 -8.08
CA VAL A 13 -2.71 0.62 -9.12
C VAL A 13 -4.16 1.04 -8.82
N ILE A 14 -5.02 0.11 -8.43
CA ILE A 14 -6.41 0.42 -8.08
C ILE A 14 -6.44 1.35 -6.85
N THR A 15 -5.69 1.03 -5.80
CA THR A 15 -5.59 1.88 -4.60
C THR A 15 -5.06 3.28 -4.94
N PHE A 16 -4.05 3.38 -5.80
CA PHE A 16 -3.53 4.66 -6.27
C PHE A 16 -4.63 5.51 -6.92
N VAL A 17 -5.38 4.93 -7.87
CA VAL A 17 -6.44 5.64 -8.59
C VAL A 17 -7.54 6.10 -7.64
N ILE A 18 -7.97 5.25 -6.70
CA ILE A 18 -8.99 5.61 -5.71
C ILE A 18 -8.52 6.78 -4.84
N LEU A 19 -7.32 6.70 -4.27
CA LEU A 19 -6.78 7.74 -3.40
C LEU A 19 -6.55 9.05 -4.14
N PHE A 20 -6.03 8.97 -5.37
CA PHE A 20 -5.83 10.12 -6.23
C PHE A 20 -7.16 10.82 -6.52
N LEU A 21 -8.17 10.08 -7.01
CA LEU A 21 -9.47 10.64 -7.33
C LEU A 21 -10.17 11.21 -6.10
N MET A 22 -10.08 10.54 -4.95
CA MET A 22 -10.66 11.00 -3.69
C MET A 22 -10.02 12.30 -3.17
N ASN A 23 -8.74 12.56 -3.48
CA ASN A 23 -8.06 13.81 -3.11
C ASN A 23 -8.15 14.90 -4.19
N TYR A 24 -8.36 14.51 -5.44
CA TYR A 24 -8.39 15.42 -6.58
C TYR A 24 -9.80 15.98 -6.85
N ILE A 25 -10.82 15.12 -6.80
CA ILE A 25 -12.21 15.52 -7.08
C ILE A 25 -12.75 16.32 -5.90
N GLY A 26 -13.38 17.47 -6.19
CA GLY A 26 -13.95 18.36 -5.16
C GLY A 26 -12.91 19.21 -4.41
N ASN A 27 -11.65 19.19 -4.87
CA ASN A 27 -10.60 20.05 -4.33
C ASN A 27 -10.38 21.26 -5.25
N ASP A 28 -10.64 22.47 -4.73
CA ASP A 28 -10.51 23.73 -5.46
C ASP A 28 -9.17 24.44 -5.19
N LEU A 29 -8.27 23.81 -4.44
CA LEU A 29 -6.94 24.35 -4.18
C LEU A 29 -6.07 24.33 -5.44
N PRO A 30 -5.17 25.31 -5.61
CA PRO A 30 -4.27 25.37 -6.76
C PRO A 30 -3.26 24.21 -6.81
N ASP A 31 -2.91 23.64 -5.64
CA ASP A 31 -1.96 22.53 -5.46
C ASP A 31 -2.64 21.14 -5.41
N LYS A 32 -3.92 21.03 -5.80
CA LYS A 32 -4.70 19.78 -5.72
C LYS A 32 -4.06 18.59 -6.43
N THR A 33 -3.39 18.81 -7.55
CA THR A 33 -2.72 17.74 -8.31
C THR A 33 -1.55 17.17 -7.52
N GLU A 34 -0.67 18.03 -6.99
CA GLU A 34 0.46 17.61 -6.16
C GLU A 34 -0.01 16.90 -4.89
N ARG A 35 -1.01 17.46 -4.21
CA ARG A 35 -1.61 16.84 -3.01
C ARG A 35 -2.16 15.45 -3.32
N ALA A 36 -2.94 15.32 -4.38
CA ALA A 36 -3.53 14.04 -4.77
C ALA A 36 -2.45 13.01 -5.14
N LEU A 37 -1.40 13.41 -5.85
CA LEU A 37 -0.26 12.56 -6.17
C LEU A 37 0.48 12.11 -4.92
N MET A 38 0.82 13.03 -4.02
CA MET A 38 1.55 12.73 -2.79
C MET A 38 0.75 11.79 -1.88
N THR A 39 -0.55 12.06 -1.69
CA THR A 39 -1.44 11.21 -0.89
C THR A 39 -1.54 9.81 -1.50
N ALA A 40 -1.75 9.70 -2.81
CA ALA A 40 -1.84 8.42 -3.49
C ALA A 40 -0.53 7.63 -3.42
N PHE A 41 0.63 8.28 -3.60
CA PHE A 41 1.94 7.66 -3.46
C PHE A 41 2.19 7.16 -2.04
N ALA A 42 1.96 8.01 -1.04
CA ALA A 42 2.14 7.65 0.37
C ALA A 42 1.25 6.46 0.75
N GLY A 43 -0.01 6.43 0.27
CA GLY A 43 -0.92 5.31 0.48
C GLY A 43 -0.44 4.00 -0.13
N VAL A 44 0.07 4.01 -1.36
CA VAL A 44 0.62 2.79 -2.00
C VAL A 44 1.90 2.30 -1.33
N ILE A 45 2.77 3.21 -0.88
CA ILE A 45 3.96 2.86 -0.10
C ILE A 45 3.55 2.22 1.23
N GLY A 46 2.61 2.83 1.96
CA GLY A 46 2.06 2.29 3.21
C GLY A 46 1.44 0.90 3.03
N LEU A 47 0.65 0.70 1.97
CA LEU A 47 0.09 -0.61 1.62
C LEU A 47 1.19 -1.64 1.34
N SER A 48 2.20 -1.27 0.56
CA SER A 48 3.30 -2.18 0.20
C SER A 48 4.12 -2.59 1.42
N LEU A 49 4.43 -1.64 2.31
CA LEU A 49 5.11 -1.91 3.58
C LEU A 49 4.25 -2.75 4.53
N GLY A 50 2.95 -2.45 4.65
CA GLY A 50 2.03 -3.24 5.48
C GLY A 50 1.94 -4.69 5.01
N LEU A 51 1.82 -4.91 3.70
CA LEU A 51 1.82 -6.25 3.11
C LEU A 51 3.19 -6.95 3.24
N PHE A 52 4.30 -6.20 3.17
CA PHE A 52 5.64 -6.74 3.43
C PHE A 52 5.76 -7.28 4.86
N ILE A 53 5.38 -6.49 5.86
CA ILE A 53 5.42 -6.88 7.27
C ILE A 53 4.51 -8.09 7.51
N LEU A 54 3.27 -8.06 6.97
CA LEU A 54 2.32 -9.16 7.09
C LEU A 54 2.84 -10.47 6.47
N ASN A 55 3.48 -10.41 5.30
CA ASN A 55 4.04 -11.60 4.66
C ASN A 55 5.36 -12.07 5.32
N LYS A 56 6.09 -11.18 6.01
CA LYS A 56 7.29 -11.56 6.78
C LYS A 56 6.93 -12.48 7.95
N GLY A 57 5.89 -12.16 8.72
CA GLY A 57 5.42 -12.99 9.82
C GLY A 57 4.86 -14.35 9.38
N LYS A 58 4.33 -14.47 8.16
CA LYS A 58 3.79 -15.73 7.63
C LYS A 58 4.86 -16.68 7.07
N ASN A 59 6.07 -16.19 6.78
CA ASN A 59 7.19 -16.98 6.29
C ASN A 59 8.26 -17.20 7.36
N ASP A 60 7.95 -16.88 8.63
CA ASP A 60 8.85 -17.18 9.73
C ASP A 60 8.92 -18.70 9.91
N LYS A 61 10.10 -19.26 9.66
CA LYS A 61 10.38 -20.71 9.74
C LYS A 61 10.86 -21.12 11.14
N ASN A 62 11.05 -20.16 12.03
CA ASN A 62 11.28 -20.47 13.43
C ASN A 62 9.91 -20.67 14.09
N PRO A 63 9.55 -21.90 14.49
CA PRO A 63 8.41 -22.08 15.37
C PRO A 63 8.63 -21.21 16.62
N PRO A 64 7.56 -20.66 17.23
CA PRO A 64 7.69 -20.03 18.53
C PRO A 64 8.47 -20.96 19.45
N GLN A 65 9.47 -20.41 20.12
CA GLN A 65 10.37 -21.16 21.00
C GLN A 65 9.49 -21.88 22.04
N ASN A 66 9.43 -23.21 21.98
CA ASN A 66 8.69 -23.98 22.96
C ASN A 66 9.49 -23.91 24.27
N PHE A 67 8.86 -23.40 25.33
CA PHE A 67 9.45 -23.26 26.66
C PHE A 67 8.93 -24.33 27.64
N ASP A 68 8.38 -25.43 27.11
CA ASP A 68 8.04 -26.65 27.88
C ASP A 68 9.30 -27.39 28.38
#